data_AF-A0A2X0VAZ2-F1
#
_entry.id   AF-A0A2X0VAZ2-F1
#
_cell.length_a   1.000
_cell.length_b   1.000
_cell.length_c   1.000
_cell.angle_alpha   90.00
_cell.angle_beta   90.00
_cell.angle_gamma   90.00
#
_symmetry.space_group_name_H-M   'P 1'
#
loop_
_entity.id
_entity.type
_entity.pdbx_description
1 polymer ?
#
loop_
_entity_poly.entity_id
_entity_poly.type
_entity_poly.pdbx_seq_one_letter_code
_entity_poly.pdbx_strand_id
1 'polypeptide(L)'
;MNTHVTCQDVLDALYALVDCEECDRRSNLIDDGSVPGPDARARALMIQHVASCPHCADTLDAERHVRALMRGCYESEQAPPALRARIVASISSVSVTWR
;
A
#
# COMPACT_ATOMS: atom_id res chain seq x y z
N MET A 1 14.00 16.09 -15.50
CA MET A 1 12.56 15.92 -15.79
C MET A 1 11.79 16.45 -14.59
N ASN A 2 11.07 17.57 -14.77
CA ASN A 2 10.24 18.15 -13.72
C ASN A 2 9.18 17.12 -13.30
N THR A 3 9.35 16.55 -12.12
CA THR A 3 8.51 15.45 -11.59
C THR A 3 7.53 16.08 -10.58
N HIS A 4 6.67 16.97 -11.05
CA HIS A 4 5.73 17.65 -10.17
C HIS A 4 4.58 16.70 -9.82
N VAL A 5 4.60 16.16 -8.61
CA VAL A 5 3.50 15.34 -8.07
C VAL A 5 2.28 16.23 -7.82
N THR A 6 1.13 15.80 -8.34
CA THR A 6 -0.15 16.46 -8.14
C THR A 6 -0.94 15.80 -7.00
N CYS A 7 -1.98 16.48 -6.52
CA CYS A 7 -2.90 15.86 -5.56
C CYS A 7 -3.53 14.57 -6.13
N GLN A 8 -3.84 14.55 -7.43
CA GLN A 8 -4.44 13.38 -8.06
C GLN A 8 -3.51 12.17 -8.01
N ASP A 9 -2.20 12.37 -8.27
CA ASP A 9 -1.21 11.29 -8.19
C ASP A 9 -1.15 10.69 -6.78
N VAL A 10 -1.27 11.52 -5.74
CA VAL A 10 -1.31 11.08 -4.34
C VAL A 10 -2.61 10.32 -4.05
N LEU A 11 -3.75 10.83 -4.51
CA LEU A 11 -5.06 10.20 -4.29
C LEU A 11 -5.15 8.83 -4.99
N ASP A 12 -4.65 8.73 -6.22
CA ASP A 12 -4.61 7.48 -6.99
C ASP A 12 -3.72 6.42 -6.31
N ALA A 13 -2.68 6.86 -5.59
CA ALA A 13 -1.74 6.01 -4.88
C ALA A 13 -1.99 5.92 -3.37
N LEU A 14 -3.07 6.52 -2.84
CA LEU A 14 -3.27 6.74 -1.40
C LEU A 14 -3.13 5.46 -0.59
N TYR A 15 -3.85 4.41 -1.01
CA TYR A 15 -3.80 3.13 -0.32
C TYR A 15 -2.41 2.53 -0.38
N ALA A 16 -1.78 2.53 -1.55
CA ALA A 16 -0.43 2.01 -1.75
C ALA A 16 0.62 2.76 -0.89
N LEU A 17 0.42 4.06 -0.62
CA LEU A 17 1.29 4.85 0.25
C LEU A 17 1.18 4.39 1.71
N VAL A 18 -0.02 4.35 2.28
CA VAL A 18 -0.26 3.85 3.65
C VAL A 18 0.23 2.41 3.79
N ASP A 19 -0.03 1.63 2.76
CA ASP A 19 0.35 0.24 2.62
C ASP A 19 1.86 -0.03 2.66
N CYS A 20 2.67 0.92 2.18
CA CYS A 20 4.12 0.89 2.24
C CYS A 20 4.65 1.34 3.61
N GLU A 21 3.95 2.27 4.29
CA GLU A 21 4.29 2.71 5.64
C GLU A 21 4.04 1.62 6.69
N GLU A 22 3.02 0.78 6.48
CA GLU A 22 2.61 -0.26 7.43
C GLU A 22 3.31 -1.62 7.19
N CYS A 23 4.00 -1.83 6.05
CA CYS A 23 4.54 -3.15 5.69
C CYS A 23 5.81 -3.07 4.83
N ASP A 24 6.99 -3.14 5.47
CA ASP A 24 8.31 -3.17 4.81
C ASP A 24 8.44 -4.29 3.76
N ARG A 25 7.76 -5.43 3.97
CA ARG A 25 7.77 -6.52 2.99
C ARG A 25 7.11 -6.09 1.68
N ARG A 26 6.05 -5.28 1.74
CA ARG A 26 5.34 -4.83 0.55
C ARG A 26 6.08 -3.74 -0.20
N SER A 27 6.74 -2.80 0.49
CA SER A 27 7.58 -1.81 -0.18
C SER A 27 8.67 -2.48 -1.02
N ASN A 28 9.29 -3.54 -0.48
CA ASN A 28 10.30 -4.31 -1.21
C ASN A 28 9.73 -5.00 -2.46
N LEU A 29 8.55 -5.61 -2.37
CA LEU A 29 7.88 -6.26 -3.51
C LEU A 29 7.46 -5.26 -4.60
N ILE A 30 7.22 -4.00 -4.25
CA ILE A 30 6.95 -2.95 -5.23
C ILE A 30 8.25 -2.50 -5.88
N ASP A 31 9.30 -2.31 -5.08
CA ASP A 31 10.59 -1.81 -5.53
C ASP A 31 11.33 -2.81 -6.44
N ASP A 32 11.13 -4.11 -6.24
CA ASP A 32 11.64 -5.17 -7.12
C ASP A 32 10.71 -5.47 -8.33
N GLY A 33 9.56 -4.81 -8.41
CA GLY A 33 8.58 -4.96 -9.49
C GLY A 33 7.70 -6.22 -9.41
N SER A 34 7.75 -6.96 -8.30
CA SER A 34 6.92 -8.16 -8.11
C SER A 34 5.43 -7.86 -7.98
N VAL A 35 5.07 -6.67 -7.47
CA VAL A 35 3.68 -6.20 -7.38
C VAL A 35 3.55 -4.74 -7.84
N PRO A 36 2.40 -4.33 -8.39
CA PRO A 36 2.20 -2.94 -8.80
C PRO A 36 2.19 -1.99 -7.60
N GLY A 37 2.75 -0.80 -7.78
CA GLY A 37 2.72 0.28 -6.79
C GLY A 37 3.66 1.43 -7.18
N PRO A 38 3.60 2.57 -6.47
CA PRO A 38 4.55 3.65 -6.65
C PRO A 38 5.94 3.17 -6.22
N ASP A 39 6.94 3.28 -7.09
CA ASP A 39 8.33 2.96 -6.75
C ASP A 39 8.88 3.89 -5.65
N ALA A 40 10.03 3.54 -5.08
CA ALA A 40 10.66 4.31 -4.00
C ALA A 40 10.80 5.82 -4.30
N ARG A 41 11.09 6.19 -5.55
CA ARG A 41 11.25 7.59 -5.95
C ARG A 41 9.91 8.31 -5.99
N ALA A 42 8.90 7.68 -6.60
CA ALA A 42 7.54 8.20 -6.64
C ALA A 42 6.97 8.39 -5.22
N ARG A 43 7.15 7.39 -4.33
CA ARG A 43 6.74 7.50 -2.92
C ARG A 43 7.38 8.67 -2.21
N ALA A 44 8.70 8.85 -2.37
CA ALA A 44 9.40 9.97 -1.74
C ALA A 44 8.87 11.35 -2.20
N LEU A 45 8.57 11.49 -3.50
CA LEU A 45 7.99 12.72 -4.03
C LEU A 45 6.55 12.96 -3.56
N MET A 46 5.75 11.89 -3.44
CA MET A 46 4.40 11.96 -2.89
C MET A 46 4.42 12.38 -1.42
N ILE A 47 5.30 11.78 -0.59
CA ILE A 47 5.48 12.17 0.82
C ILE A 47 5.87 13.66 0.92
N GLN A 48 6.77 14.13 0.06
CA GLN A 48 7.14 15.54 0.00
C GLN A 48 5.95 16.44 -0.34
N HIS A 49 5.11 16.03 -1.29
CA HIS A 49 3.88 16.74 -1.62
C HIS A 49 2.94 16.79 -0.40
N VAL A 50 2.68 15.64 0.24
CA VAL A 50 1.81 15.53 1.42
C VAL A 50 2.27 16.47 2.54
N ALA A 51 3.59 16.58 2.78
CA ALA A 51 4.14 17.46 3.81
C ALA A 51 3.85 18.96 3.58
N SER A 52 3.49 19.37 2.36
CA SER A 52 3.21 20.77 2.00
C SER A 52 1.76 21.03 1.58
N CYS A 53 0.93 19.98 1.45
CA CYS A 53 -0.43 20.06 0.96
C CYS A 53 -1.43 19.61 2.03
N PRO A 54 -2.15 20.55 2.69
CA PRO A 54 -3.09 20.22 3.77
C PRO A 54 -4.15 19.20 3.35
N HIS A 55 -4.70 19.31 2.13
CA HIS A 55 -5.69 18.38 1.61
C HIS A 55 -5.16 16.93 1.55
N CYS A 56 -3.94 16.74 1.06
CA CYS A 56 -3.34 15.41 0.96
C CYS A 56 -2.92 14.88 2.34
N ALA A 57 -2.46 15.77 3.23
CA ALA A 57 -2.14 15.41 4.61
C ALA A 57 -3.38 14.91 5.36
N ASP A 58 -4.49 15.64 5.28
CA ASP A 58 -5.75 15.26 5.91
C ASP A 58 -6.29 13.94 5.34
N THR A 59 -6.17 13.74 4.02
CA THR A 59 -6.64 12.51 3.38
C THR A 59 -5.80 11.29 3.80
N LEU A 60 -4.48 11.44 3.85
CA LEU A 60 -3.57 10.37 4.30
C LEU A 60 -3.79 10.04 5.77
N ASP A 61 -3.98 11.05 6.61
CA ASP A 61 -4.27 10.87 8.03
C ASP A 61 -5.63 10.20 8.27
N ALA A 62 -6.67 10.59 7.53
CA ALA A 62 -7.97 9.96 7.60
C ALA A 62 -7.91 8.47 7.24
N GLU A 63 -7.18 8.10 6.18
CA GLU A 63 -6.99 6.71 5.78
C GLU A 63 -6.27 5.89 6.87
N ARG A 64 -5.19 6.44 7.45
CA ARG A 64 -4.48 5.81 8.58
C ARG A 64 -5.41 5.58 9.77
N HIS A 65 -6.22 6.58 10.12
CA HIS A 65 -7.16 6.49 11.24
C HIS A 65 -8.23 5.42 11.02
N VAL A 66 -8.83 5.36 9.82
CA VAL A 66 -9.84 4.34 9.50
C VAL A 66 -9.24 2.94 9.59
N ARG A 67 -8.03 2.73 9.07
CA ARG A 67 -7.34 1.42 9.16
C ARG A 67 -7.00 1.04 10.59
N ALA A 68 -6.55 1.99 11.41
CA ALA A 68 -6.29 1.76 12.82
C ALA A 68 -7.56 1.33 13.56
N LEU A 69 -8.70 1.99 13.29
CA LEU A 69 -9.99 1.63 13.86
C LEU A 69 -10.44 0.24 13.43
N MET A 70 -10.35 -0.08 12.13
CA MET A 70 -10.69 -1.40 11.61
C MET A 70 -9.84 -2.50 12.24
N ARG A 71 -8.52 -2.29 12.36
CA ARG A 71 -7.64 -3.24 13.07
C ARG A 71 -8.10 -3.41 14.51
N GLY A 72 -8.29 -2.33 15.27
CA GLY A 72 -8.76 -2.42 16.65
C GLY A 72 -10.10 -3.17 16.82
N CYS A 73 -11.02 -3.06 15.85
CA CYS A 73 -12.29 -3.78 15.87
C CYS A 73 -12.15 -5.29 15.62
N TYR A 74 -11.18 -5.73 14.82
CA TYR A 74 -11.10 -7.11 14.31
C TYR A 74 -9.80 -7.85 14.66
N GLU A 75 -8.85 -7.22 15.35
CA GLU A 75 -7.52 -7.78 15.63
C GLU A 75 -7.56 -9.08 16.43
N SER A 76 -8.55 -9.22 17.33
CA SER A 76 -8.71 -10.43 18.16
C SER A 76 -9.44 -11.59 17.46
N GLU A 77 -10.08 -11.35 16.31
CA GLU A 77 -10.89 -12.37 15.64
C GLU A 77 -10.04 -13.18 14.66
N GLN A 78 -9.74 -14.43 15.01
CA GLN A 78 -9.02 -15.32 14.11
C GLN A 78 -9.92 -15.79 12.97
N ALA A 79 -9.42 -15.64 11.74
CA ALA A 79 -10.07 -16.20 10.56
C ALA A 79 -10.25 -17.74 10.71
N PRO A 80 -11.38 -18.31 10.26
CA PRO A 80 -11.63 -19.74 10.37
C PRO A 80 -10.52 -20.58 9.70
N PRO A 81 -10.04 -21.68 10.31
CA PRO A 81 -8.98 -22.51 9.73
C PRO A 81 -9.32 -23.02 8.33
N ALA A 82 -10.60 -23.33 8.08
CA ALA A 82 -11.09 -23.74 6.78
C ALA A 82 -10.94 -22.65 5.70
N LEU A 83 -11.06 -21.38 6.06
CA LEU A 83 -10.83 -20.26 5.14
C LEU A 83 -9.36 -20.18 4.74
N ARG A 84 -8.44 -20.30 5.72
CA ARG A 84 -7.00 -20.33 5.44
C ARG A 84 -6.63 -21.48 4.51
N ALA A 85 -7.16 -22.69 4.75
CA ALA A 85 -6.93 -23.85 3.91
C ALA A 85 -7.41 -23.62 2.47
N ARG A 86 -8.61 -23.02 2.30
CA ARG A 86 -9.15 -22.66 0.98
C ARG A 86 -8.29 -21.63 0.26
N ILE A 87 -7.86 -20.57 0.95
CA ILE A 87 -7.01 -19.53 0.36
C ILE A 87 -5.69 -20.14 -0.11
N VAL A 88 -5.01 -20.90 0.74
CA VAL A 88 -3.75 -21.57 0.38
C VAL A 88 -3.92 -22.50 -0.82
N ALA A 89 -5.01 -23.27 -0.87
CA ALA A 89 -5.31 -24.13 -2.01
C ALA A 89 -5.63 -23.35 -3.31
N SER A 90 -6.14 -22.12 -3.20
CA SER A 90 -6.50 -21.27 -4.34
C SER A 90 -5.37 -20.41 -4.90
N ILE A 91 -4.26 -20.26 -4.16
CA ILE A 91 -3.11 -19.49 -4.63
C ILE A 91 -2.36 -20.32 -5.67
N SER A 92 -2.59 -20.03 -6.95
CA SER A 92 -1.81 -20.52 -8.08
C SER A 92 -0.72 -19.51 -8.43
N SER A 93 0.55 -19.82 -8.13
CA SER A 93 1.69 -19.01 -8.59
C SER A 93 2.17 -19.48 -9.96
N VAL A 94 2.24 -18.58 -10.93
CA VAL A 94 2.93 -18.80 -12.21
C VAL A 94 4.15 -17.90 -12.24
N SER A 95 5.35 -18.48 -12.12
CA SER A 95 6.62 -17.78 -12.33
C SER A 95 7.08 -18.00 -13.77
N VAL A 96 7.21 -16.93 -14.56
CA VAL A 96 7.80 -17.00 -15.91
C VAL A 96 9.18 -16.36 -15.86
N THR A 97 10.22 -17.18 -16.00
CA THR A 97 11.60 -16.71 -16.23
C THR A 97 11.85 -16.63 -17.73
N TRP A 98 12.04 -15.43 -18.26
CA TRP A 98 12.51 -15.24 -19.64
C TRP A 98 14.04 -15.24 -19.67
N ARG A 99 14.63 -15.91 -20.66
CA ARG A 99 16.07 -15.98 -20.94
C ARG A 99 16.47 -14.93 -21.96
#